data_AF-A0A0W8CHU6-F1
#
_entry.id   AF-A0A0W8CHU6-F1
#
_cell.length_a   1.000
_cell.length_b   1.000
_cell.length_c   1.000
_cell.angle_alpha   90.00
_cell.angle_beta   90.00
_cell.angle_gamma   90.00
#
_symmetry.space_group_name_H-M   'P 1'
#
loop_
_entity.id
_entity.type
_entity.pdbx_description
1 polymer ?
#
loop_
_entity_poly.entity_id
_entity_poly.type
_entity_poly.pdbx_seq_one_letter_code
_entity_poly.pdbx_strand_id
1 'polypeptide(L)'
;MDDAAANGQLEVVKWLHANRSEGCTKSAMDVAASNGHLDVVQWLTFNTRVGCSTLAMDLAARNGHLDVLKWLRKNSSKGCTANAFENAIEHSHVRVACWLRKHFQFDVPKTMTIHPPNQFDMVLFLFSHFPETFENGNSARPRLVIVSGPNDEIVPRWVQANEPGITLHAL
;
A
#
# COMPACT_ATOMS: atom_id res chain seq x y z
N MET A 1 23.98 7.23 -4.24
CA MET A 1 22.85 8.16 -4.03
C MET A 1 21.59 7.39 -3.61
N ASP A 2 21.34 6.25 -4.25
CA ASP A 2 20.20 5.37 -3.96
C ASP A 2 20.04 5.04 -2.46
N ASP A 3 21.10 4.62 -1.77
CA ASP A 3 21.02 4.32 -0.33
C ASP A 3 20.68 5.55 0.52
N ALA A 4 21.23 6.72 0.19
CA ALA A 4 20.91 7.96 0.90
C ALA A 4 19.44 8.33 0.70
N ALA A 5 18.91 8.14 -0.51
CA ALA A 5 17.50 8.36 -0.81
C ALA A 5 16.59 7.36 -0.08
N ALA A 6 16.97 6.08 -0.07
CA ALA A 6 16.27 5.01 0.63
C ALA A 6 16.17 5.25 2.14
N ASN A 7 17.15 5.92 2.74
CA ASN A 7 17.18 6.26 4.16
C ASN A 7 16.67 7.69 4.48
N GLY A 8 16.09 8.41 3.51
CA GLY A 8 15.51 9.73 3.75
C GLY A 8 16.53 10.85 3.99
N GLN A 9 17.80 10.62 3.63
CA GLN A 9 18.90 11.55 3.90
C GLN A 9 18.99 12.64 2.83
N LEU A 10 18.00 13.54 2.78
CA LEU A 10 17.87 14.56 1.73
C LEU A 10 19.15 15.40 1.53
N GLU A 11 19.79 15.85 2.61
CA GLU A 11 21.00 16.67 2.51
C GLU A 11 22.19 15.89 1.94
N VAL A 12 22.30 14.60 2.25
CA VAL A 12 23.32 13.72 1.65
C VAL A 12 23.01 13.50 0.16
N VAL A 13 21.74 13.33 -0.21
CA VAL A 13 21.31 13.22 -1.61
C VAL A 13 21.69 14.47 -2.41
N LYS A 14 21.38 15.67 -1.88
CA LYS A 14 21.76 16.96 -2.49
C LYS A 14 23.27 17.08 -2.65
N TRP A 15 24.03 16.74 -1.60
CA TRP A 15 25.48 16.80 -1.63
C TRP A 15 26.06 15.84 -2.68
N LEU A 16 25.58 14.59 -2.72
CA LEU A 16 26.03 13.59 -3.70
C LEU A 16 25.71 14.02 -5.13
N HIS A 17 24.58 14.70 -5.36
CA HIS A 17 24.20 15.19 -6.68
C HIS A 17 25.05 16.36 -7.16
N ALA A 18 25.39 17.28 -6.25
CA ALA A 18 26.21 18.44 -6.58
C ALA A 18 27.70 18.10 -6.76
N ASN A 19 28.19 17.07 -6.05
CA ASN A 19 29.63 16.77 -5.96
C ASN A 19 30.04 15.51 -6.72
N ARG A 20 29.09 14.74 -7.28
CA ARG A 20 29.40 13.52 -8.02
C ARG A 20 28.56 13.33 -9.27
N SER A 21 29.05 12.50 -10.19
CA SER A 21 28.47 12.30 -11.52
C SER A 21 27.78 10.95 -11.72
N GLU A 22 27.83 10.02 -10.76
CA GLU A 22 27.20 8.70 -10.92
C GLU A 22 25.67 8.78 -10.97
N GLY A 23 25.08 9.79 -10.33
CA GLY A 23 23.63 10.00 -10.27
C GLY A 23 22.90 9.00 -9.38
N CYS A 24 21.63 8.78 -9.68
CA CYS A 24 20.77 7.80 -9.01
C CYS A 24 20.04 6.92 -10.03
N THR A 25 19.51 5.80 -9.56
CA THR A 25 18.64 4.93 -10.36
C THR A 25 17.18 5.09 -9.94
N LYS A 26 16.25 4.48 -10.70
CA LYS A 26 14.81 4.46 -10.34
C LYS A 26 14.58 3.86 -8.94
N SER A 27 15.49 2.99 -8.49
CA SER A 27 15.46 2.42 -7.13
C SER A 27 15.47 3.50 -6.05
N ALA A 28 16.22 4.60 -6.24
CA ALA A 28 16.24 5.70 -5.29
C ALA A 28 14.85 6.29 -5.05
N MET A 29 14.07 6.47 -6.12
CA MET A 29 12.71 6.98 -6.06
C MET A 29 11.74 5.94 -5.48
N ASP A 30 11.81 4.70 -5.97
CA ASP A 30 10.88 3.64 -5.59
C ASP A 30 11.04 3.28 -4.10
N VAL A 31 12.29 3.20 -3.60
CA VAL A 31 12.56 2.89 -2.18
C VAL A 31 12.29 4.10 -1.28
N ALA A 32 12.61 5.33 -1.70
CA ALA A 32 12.23 6.52 -0.94
C ALA A 32 10.70 6.64 -0.80
N ALA A 33 9.95 6.33 -1.87
CA ALA A 33 8.49 6.29 -1.83
C ALA A 33 7.97 5.15 -0.95
N SER A 34 8.57 3.96 -1.05
CA SER A 34 8.30 2.80 -0.20
C SER A 34 8.48 3.11 1.29
N ASN A 35 9.44 3.97 1.64
CA ASN A 35 9.75 4.32 3.04
C ASN A 35 9.11 5.62 3.51
N GLY A 36 8.30 6.28 2.67
CA GLY A 36 7.56 7.48 3.06
C GLY A 36 8.39 8.77 3.04
N HIS A 37 9.55 8.78 2.42
CA HIS A 37 10.44 9.95 2.35
C HIS A 37 9.99 10.93 1.27
N LEU A 38 8.86 11.62 1.52
CA LEU A 38 8.21 12.52 0.58
C LEU A 38 9.13 13.66 0.11
N ASP A 39 9.95 14.21 1.00
CA ASP A 39 10.91 15.27 0.71
C ASP A 39 12.00 14.83 -0.28
N VAL A 40 12.52 13.62 -0.12
CA VAL A 40 13.44 12.98 -1.06
C VAL A 40 12.75 12.70 -2.39
N VAL A 41 11.53 12.15 -2.39
CA VAL A 41 10.73 11.88 -3.60
C VAL A 41 10.49 13.17 -4.40
N GLN A 42 10.12 14.25 -3.70
CA GLN A 42 9.94 15.57 -4.29
C GLN A 42 11.24 16.06 -4.93
N TRP A 43 12.33 16.02 -4.17
CA TRP A 43 13.61 16.52 -4.63
C TRP A 43 14.13 15.73 -5.84
N LEU A 44 14.09 14.40 -5.79
CA LEU A 44 14.52 13.53 -6.88
C LEU A 44 13.74 13.81 -8.17
N THR A 45 12.43 14.07 -8.08
CA THR A 45 11.58 14.32 -9.25
C THR A 45 11.94 15.62 -9.97
N PHE A 46 12.28 16.68 -9.24
CA PHE A 46 12.59 17.99 -9.82
C PHE A 46 14.05 18.16 -10.22
N ASN A 47 14.96 17.45 -9.55
CA ASN A 47 16.42 17.65 -9.72
C ASN A 47 17.08 16.52 -10.52
N THR A 48 16.37 15.45 -10.82
CA THR A 48 16.92 14.33 -11.59
C THR A 48 16.00 13.99 -12.77
N ARG A 49 16.56 13.34 -13.79
CA ARG A 49 15.77 12.77 -14.90
C ARG A 49 15.22 11.39 -14.57
N VAL A 50 15.44 10.93 -13.34
CA VAL A 50 15.07 9.61 -12.87
C VAL A 50 13.61 9.67 -12.44
N GLY A 51 12.71 9.46 -13.40
CA GLY A 51 11.28 9.35 -13.12
C GLY A 51 10.97 8.11 -12.26
N CYS A 52 9.77 8.06 -11.69
CA CYS A 52 9.32 6.91 -10.93
C CYS A 52 8.97 5.71 -11.84
N SER A 53 8.97 4.51 -11.26
CA SER A 53 8.28 3.36 -11.83
C SER A 53 6.85 3.27 -11.27
N THR A 54 6.06 2.30 -11.73
CA THR A 54 4.77 1.99 -11.10
C THR A 54 4.95 1.44 -9.68
N LEU A 55 6.13 0.87 -9.37
CA LEU A 55 6.44 0.32 -8.06
C LEU A 55 6.46 1.38 -6.96
N ALA A 56 6.82 2.64 -7.27
CA ALA A 56 6.81 3.71 -6.29
C ALA A 56 5.44 3.86 -5.61
N MET A 57 4.35 3.84 -6.39
CA MET A 57 3.00 3.93 -5.84
C MET A 57 2.56 2.62 -5.18
N ASP A 58 2.86 1.47 -5.79
CA ASP A 58 2.46 0.18 -5.24
C ASP A 58 3.13 -0.09 -3.88
N LEU A 59 4.40 0.27 -3.71
CA LEU A 59 5.16 0.14 -2.47
C LEU A 59 4.76 1.19 -1.43
N ALA A 60 4.54 2.45 -1.85
CA ALA A 60 3.99 3.48 -0.96
C ALA A 60 2.60 3.06 -0.42
N ALA A 61 1.79 2.40 -1.25
CA ALA A 61 0.49 1.87 -0.83
C ALA A 61 0.63 0.71 0.15
N ARG A 62 1.55 -0.22 -0.14
CA ARG A 62 1.88 -1.37 0.73
C ARG A 62 2.32 -0.95 2.13
N ASN A 63 3.04 0.17 2.26
CA ASN A 63 3.55 0.65 3.55
C ASN A 63 2.74 1.82 4.15
N GLY A 64 1.61 2.18 3.54
CA GLY A 64 0.67 3.13 4.13
C GLY A 64 1.00 4.61 3.94
N HIS A 65 1.92 4.96 3.03
CA HIS A 65 2.38 6.33 2.79
C HIS A 65 1.44 7.11 1.85
N LEU A 66 0.29 7.53 2.40
CA LEU A 66 -0.77 8.24 1.66
C LEU A 66 -0.32 9.60 1.09
N ASP A 67 0.52 10.33 1.80
CA ASP A 67 1.07 11.61 1.39
C ASP A 67 1.97 11.48 0.15
N VAL A 68 2.84 10.46 0.14
CA VAL A 68 3.63 10.08 -1.03
C VAL A 68 2.73 9.71 -2.21
N LEU A 69 1.70 8.88 -2.00
CA LEU A 69 0.74 8.50 -3.06
C LEU A 69 0.04 9.70 -3.69
N LYS A 70 -0.48 10.62 -2.85
CA LYS A 70 -1.14 11.85 -3.31
C LYS A 70 -0.18 12.70 -4.14
N TRP A 71 1.06 12.82 -3.69
CA TRP A 71 2.06 13.60 -4.37
C TRP A 71 2.48 12.97 -5.71
N LEU A 72 2.74 11.66 -5.72
CA LEU A 72 3.10 10.91 -6.93
C LEU A 72 1.97 10.99 -7.95
N ARG A 73 0.70 10.82 -7.55
CA ARG A 73 -0.43 10.91 -8.49
C ARG A 73 -0.55 12.27 -9.19
N LYS A 74 -0.15 13.35 -8.50
CA LYS A 74 -0.19 14.72 -9.03
C LYS A 74 1.00 15.03 -9.95
N ASN A 75 2.17 14.47 -9.68
CA ASN A 75 3.42 14.85 -10.33
C ASN A 75 4.02 13.77 -11.24
N SER A 76 3.49 12.54 -11.21
CA SER A 76 3.87 11.43 -12.07
C SER A 76 2.85 11.21 -13.16
N SER A 77 3.32 10.95 -14.38
CA SER A 77 2.49 10.45 -15.48
C SER A 77 2.16 8.96 -15.35
N LYS A 78 2.91 8.22 -14.52
CA LYS A 78 2.68 6.80 -14.25
C LYS A 78 1.79 6.64 -13.02
N GLY A 79 0.70 5.88 -13.19
CA GLY A 79 -0.19 5.50 -12.10
C GLY A 79 0.32 4.28 -11.30
N CYS A 80 -0.56 3.72 -10.49
CA CYS A 80 -0.34 2.46 -9.78
C CYS A 80 -0.92 1.27 -10.55
N THR A 81 -0.54 0.06 -10.14
CA THR A 81 -1.15 -1.19 -10.64
C THR A 81 -2.28 -1.64 -9.70
N ALA A 82 -2.97 -2.73 -10.05
CA ALA A 82 -3.95 -3.37 -9.15
C ALA A 82 -3.31 -3.78 -7.80
N ASN A 83 -2.00 -4.06 -7.80
CA ASN A 83 -1.26 -4.43 -6.60
C ASN A 83 -1.26 -3.33 -5.54
N ALA A 84 -1.38 -2.05 -5.90
CA ALA A 84 -1.43 -0.98 -4.88
C ALA A 84 -2.65 -1.12 -3.96
N PHE A 85 -3.81 -1.45 -4.54
CA PHE A 85 -5.04 -1.61 -3.77
C PHE A 85 -5.00 -2.91 -2.95
N GLU A 86 -4.57 -4.01 -3.57
CA GLU A 86 -4.39 -5.30 -2.89
C GLU A 86 -3.42 -5.21 -1.72
N ASN A 87 -2.22 -4.65 -1.93
CA ASN A 87 -1.21 -4.48 -0.89
C ASN A 87 -1.71 -3.61 0.27
N ALA A 88 -2.48 -2.54 -0.04
CA ALA A 88 -3.05 -1.67 0.98
C ALA A 88 -4.10 -2.40 1.84
N ILE A 89 -4.85 -3.34 1.26
CA ILE A 89 -5.79 -4.19 1.99
C ILE A 89 -5.03 -5.21 2.83
N GLU A 90 -4.05 -5.88 2.22
CA GLU A 90 -3.24 -6.92 2.85
C GLU A 90 -2.53 -6.42 4.12
N HIS A 91 -2.03 -5.18 4.08
CA HIS A 91 -1.31 -4.55 5.19
C HIS A 91 -2.22 -3.61 6.01
N SER A 92 -3.54 -3.71 5.86
CA SER A 92 -4.55 -2.99 6.65
C SER A 92 -4.44 -1.46 6.62
N HIS A 93 -4.00 -0.87 5.51
CA HIS A 93 -3.89 0.57 5.30
C HIS A 93 -5.19 1.19 4.78
N VAL A 94 -6.22 1.25 5.64
CA VAL A 94 -7.59 1.69 5.27
C VAL A 94 -7.61 3.07 4.59
N ARG A 95 -6.82 4.03 5.09
CA ARG A 95 -6.77 5.38 4.51
C ARG A 95 -6.21 5.38 3.08
N VAL A 96 -5.26 4.49 2.81
CA VAL A 96 -4.71 4.29 1.46
C VAL A 96 -5.73 3.60 0.57
N ALA A 97 -6.33 2.50 1.02
CA ALA A 97 -7.35 1.77 0.26
C ALA A 97 -8.55 2.68 -0.09
N CYS A 98 -9.06 3.46 0.88
CA CYS A 98 -10.09 4.48 0.67
C CYS A 98 -9.71 5.49 -0.40
N TRP A 99 -8.46 5.98 -0.36
CA TRP A 99 -7.99 6.99 -1.31
C TRP A 99 -7.82 6.38 -2.71
N LEU A 100 -7.20 5.21 -2.81
CA LEU A 100 -7.01 4.48 -4.07
C LEU A 100 -8.36 4.21 -4.75
N ARG A 101 -9.36 3.72 -4.01
CA ARG A 101 -10.72 3.49 -4.52
C ARG A 101 -11.38 4.76 -5.10
N LYS A 102 -11.11 5.94 -4.51
CA LYS A 102 -11.69 7.20 -4.99
C LYS A 102 -11.03 7.74 -6.26
N HIS A 103 -9.77 7.38 -6.51
CA HIS A 103 -8.96 7.97 -7.58
C HIS A 103 -8.67 7.01 -8.74
N PHE A 104 -8.95 5.72 -8.57
CA PHE A 104 -8.72 4.67 -9.55
C PHE A 104 -9.91 3.70 -9.55
N GLN A 105 -10.23 3.17 -10.72
CA GLN A 105 -11.19 2.07 -10.87
C GLN A 105 -10.41 0.76 -10.79
N PHE A 106 -10.64 0.00 -9.72
CA PHE A 106 -10.08 -1.34 -9.54
C PHE A 106 -11.21 -2.36 -9.55
N ASP A 107 -10.96 -3.50 -10.18
CA ASP A 107 -11.78 -4.69 -9.98
C ASP A 107 -11.51 -5.24 -8.58
N VAL A 108 -12.55 -5.79 -7.95
CA VAL A 108 -12.42 -6.44 -6.64
C VAL A 108 -11.48 -7.64 -6.79
N PRO A 109 -10.40 -7.72 -6.00
CA PRO A 109 -9.47 -8.84 -6.07
C PRO A 109 -10.19 -10.18 -5.85
N LYS A 110 -9.79 -11.22 -6.59
CA LYS A 110 -10.43 -12.55 -6.51
C LYS A 110 -10.24 -13.21 -5.15
N THR A 111 -9.13 -12.91 -4.49
CA THR A 111 -8.78 -13.38 -3.15
C THR A 111 -8.08 -12.25 -2.41
N MET A 112 -8.56 -11.93 -1.21
CA MET A 112 -7.93 -10.96 -0.31
C MET A 112 -7.52 -11.66 0.98
N THR A 113 -6.28 -11.44 1.39
CA THR A 113 -5.79 -11.84 2.70
C THR A 113 -5.53 -10.58 3.50
N ILE A 114 -6.02 -10.49 4.73
CA ILE A 114 -5.74 -9.37 5.63
C ILE A 114 -4.79 -9.85 6.72
N HIS A 115 -3.66 -9.16 6.89
CA HIS A 115 -2.67 -9.41 7.93
C HIS A 115 -2.69 -8.33 9.03
N PRO A 116 -2.24 -8.66 10.25
CA PRO A 116 -2.14 -7.68 11.33
C PRO A 116 -1.00 -6.69 11.07
N PRO A 117 -1.02 -5.48 11.68
CA PRO A 117 -2.00 -4.95 12.65
C PRO A 117 -3.19 -4.20 12.01
N ASN A 118 -4.17 -3.76 12.81
CA ASN A 118 -5.29 -2.86 12.41
C ASN A 118 -6.34 -3.45 11.42
N GLN A 119 -6.57 -4.76 11.50
CA GLN A 119 -7.47 -5.46 10.57
C GLN A 119 -8.93 -5.06 10.72
N PHE A 120 -9.37 -4.71 11.94
CA PHE A 120 -10.79 -4.46 12.20
C PHE A 120 -11.35 -3.30 11.35
N ASP A 121 -10.61 -2.19 11.26
CA ASP A 121 -11.00 -1.06 10.41
C ASP A 121 -11.04 -1.46 8.92
N MET A 122 -10.15 -2.36 8.51
CA MET A 122 -10.13 -2.89 7.14
C MET A 122 -11.32 -3.81 6.87
N VAL A 123 -11.68 -4.67 7.82
CA VAL A 123 -12.86 -5.54 7.75
C VAL A 123 -14.12 -4.69 7.64
N LEU A 124 -14.27 -3.65 8.48
CA LEU A 124 -15.39 -2.72 8.39
C LEU A 124 -15.40 -1.95 7.07
N PHE A 125 -14.24 -1.53 6.58
CA PHE A 125 -14.12 -0.86 5.29
C PHE A 125 -14.60 -1.75 4.14
N LEU A 126 -14.14 -3.01 4.09
CA LEU A 126 -14.56 -3.98 3.08
C LEU A 126 -16.04 -4.31 3.23
N PHE A 127 -16.54 -4.55 4.45
CA PHE A 127 -17.94 -4.84 4.68
C PHE A 127 -18.86 -3.72 4.18
N SER A 128 -18.45 -2.46 4.39
CA SER A 128 -19.22 -1.29 3.96
C SER A 128 -19.15 -0.99 2.46
N HIS A 129 -18.08 -1.41 1.76
CA HIS A 129 -17.83 -0.98 0.37
C HIS A 129 -17.81 -2.11 -0.64
N PHE A 130 -17.60 -3.35 -0.19
CA PHE A 130 -17.47 -4.57 -0.99
C PHE A 130 -18.12 -5.76 -0.26
N PRO A 131 -19.41 -5.69 0.11
CA PRO A 131 -20.08 -6.78 0.83
C PRO A 131 -19.99 -8.13 0.11
N GLU A 132 -19.87 -8.13 -1.22
CA GLU A 132 -19.68 -9.33 -2.06
C GLU A 132 -18.38 -10.11 -1.79
N THR A 133 -17.42 -9.53 -1.05
CA THR A 133 -16.21 -10.26 -0.62
C THR A 133 -16.48 -11.20 0.55
N PHE A 134 -17.59 -10.99 1.26
CA PHE A 134 -18.02 -11.77 2.42
C PHE A 134 -18.90 -12.96 2.02
N GLU A 135 -19.53 -12.90 0.84
CA GLU A 135 -20.33 -13.98 0.31
C GLU A 135 -19.45 -15.18 -0.07
N ASN A 136 -19.68 -16.33 0.58
CA ASN A 136 -19.17 -17.63 0.14
C ASN A 136 -19.86 -18.00 -1.18
N GLY A 137 -19.37 -17.46 -2.29
CA GLY A 137 -19.72 -17.98 -3.60
C GLY A 137 -19.41 -19.48 -3.61
N ASN A 138 -20.18 -20.29 -4.35
CA ASN A 138 -20.05 -21.76 -4.51
C ASN A 138 -18.66 -22.28 -4.99
N SER A 139 -17.62 -21.45 -4.91
CA SER A 139 -16.20 -21.71 -5.11
C SER A 139 -15.59 -22.41 -3.89
N ALA A 140 -14.76 -23.42 -4.14
CA ALA A 140 -14.01 -24.15 -3.12
C ALA A 140 -12.94 -23.33 -2.36
N ARG A 141 -12.85 -22.01 -2.59
CA ARG A 141 -11.90 -21.11 -1.92
C ARG A 141 -12.61 -19.86 -1.37
N PRO A 142 -12.32 -19.45 -0.12
CA PRO A 142 -12.84 -18.22 0.45
C PRO A 142 -12.32 -17.00 -0.32
N ARG A 143 -13.19 -16.01 -0.55
CA ARG A 143 -12.83 -14.74 -1.20
C ARG A 143 -12.05 -13.81 -0.26
N LEU A 144 -12.36 -13.87 1.03
CA LEU A 144 -11.70 -13.11 2.09
C LEU A 144 -11.11 -14.08 3.12
N VAL A 145 -9.83 -13.91 3.39
CA VAL A 145 -9.07 -14.62 4.42
C VAL A 145 -8.60 -13.60 5.44
N ILE A 146 -8.93 -13.81 6.72
CA ILE A 146 -8.54 -12.91 7.80
C ILE A 146 -7.58 -13.69 8.71
N VAL A 147 -6.33 -13.20 8.81
CA VAL A 147 -5.26 -13.83 9.60
C VAL A 147 -5.20 -13.16 10.96
N SER A 148 -5.89 -13.70 11.96
CA SER A 148 -5.95 -13.12 13.31
C SER A 148 -4.63 -13.29 14.07
N GLY A 149 -4.19 -12.21 14.71
CA GLY A 149 -3.03 -12.27 15.62
C GLY A 149 -3.34 -13.02 16.91
N PRO A 150 -2.30 -13.48 17.65
CA PRO A 150 -2.47 -14.32 18.84
C PRO A 150 -3.30 -13.67 19.98
N ASN A 151 -3.46 -12.34 19.96
CA ASN A 151 -4.22 -11.58 20.95
C ASN A 151 -5.44 -10.83 20.34
N ASP A 152 -5.80 -11.11 19.08
CA ASP A 152 -6.94 -10.44 18.43
C ASP A 152 -8.24 -11.20 18.71
N GLU A 153 -8.96 -10.77 19.76
CA GLU A 153 -10.29 -11.30 20.08
C GLU A 153 -11.42 -10.56 19.37
N ILE A 154 -11.17 -9.34 18.88
CA ILE A 154 -12.22 -8.45 18.38
C ILE A 154 -12.65 -8.91 16.98
N VAL A 155 -11.68 -9.15 16.10
CA VAL A 155 -11.95 -9.52 14.71
C VAL A 155 -12.68 -10.87 14.61
N PRO A 156 -12.21 -11.97 15.24
CA PRO A 156 -12.93 -13.24 15.22
C PRO A 156 -14.35 -13.15 15.78
N ARG A 157 -14.56 -12.45 16.91
CA ARG A 157 -15.89 -12.29 17.51
C ARG A 157 -16.84 -11.53 16.62
N TRP A 158 -16.38 -10.45 16.00
CA TRP A 158 -17.20 -9.68 15.08
C TRP A 158 -17.55 -10.48 13.83
N VAL A 159 -16.58 -11.20 13.25
CA VAL A 159 -16.80 -12.06 12.08
C VAL A 159 -17.80 -13.17 12.42
N GLN A 160 -17.66 -13.84 13.56
CA GLN A 160 -18.61 -14.88 13.98
C GLN A 160 -20.04 -14.34 14.19
N ALA A 161 -20.17 -13.11 14.69
CA ALA A 161 -21.47 -12.48 14.95
C ALA A 161 -22.18 -11.98 13.69
N ASN A 162 -21.43 -11.51 12.69
CA ASN A 162 -22.01 -10.87 11.49
C ASN A 162 -21.96 -11.78 10.25
N GLU A 163 -20.90 -12.57 10.10
CA GLU A 163 -20.60 -13.36 8.89
C GLU A 163 -19.90 -14.69 9.24
N PRO A 164 -20.61 -15.67 9.85
CA PRO A 164 -20.02 -16.91 10.36
C PRO A 164 -19.42 -17.83 9.28
N GLY A 165 -19.65 -17.54 8.00
CA GLY A 165 -19.12 -18.30 6.87
C GLY A 165 -17.67 -17.97 6.47
N ILE A 166 -17.08 -16.89 6.98
CA ILE A 166 -15.71 -16.48 6.60
C ILE A 166 -14.67 -17.44 7.18
N THR A 167 -13.61 -17.69 6.40
CA THR A 167 -12.46 -18.45 6.87
C THR A 167 -11.53 -17.57 7.70
N LEU A 168 -11.42 -17.88 9.00
CA LEU A 168 -10.47 -17.30 9.93
C LEU A 168 -9.23 -18.20 10.03
N HIS A 169 -8.04 -17.62 9.90
CA HIS A 169 -6.78 -18.30 10.19
C HIS A 169 -6.13 -17.65 11.42
N ALA A 170 -5.63 -18.47 12.35
CA ALA A 170 -4.76 -17.99 13.44
C ALA A 170 -3.29 -18.05 12.99
N LEU A 171 -2.48 -17.07 13.43
CA LEU A 171 -1.02 -17.08 13.27
C LEU A 171 -0.35 -18.18 14.09
#